data_AF-L7WA91-F1
#
_entry.id   AF-L7WA91-F1
#
_cell.length_a   1.000
_cell.length_b   1.000
_cell.length_c   1.000
_cell.angle_alpha   90.00
_cell.angle_beta   90.00
_cell.angle_gamma   90.00
#
_symmetry.space_group_name_H-M   'P 1'
#
loop_
_entity.id
_entity.type
_entity.pdbx_description
1 polymer ?
#
loop_
_entity_poly.entity_id
_entity_poly.type
_entity_poly.pdbx_seq_one_letter_code
_entity_poly.pdbx_strand_id
1 'polypeptide(L)'
;MSLNIKYNLVFSLILLTSFISIAQSSFSNGYQTGYKKGHCYQIYGCIAPIPPISPLPTINESSNSYEDGYQRGFLDGKNSQKSNSDNFTQYTPRKYGDPIEVYDFDLLSASMQQKQQQYRNQQQKLYDYYSKKIIEVRNHSFEYYDNCLEYIKQFQGYYKESKLHRKQIEILNPQLIIDQYPDNVPFKQVEELIKKLQNNERKLKEIILNVEEISKWYLSSPNEIVNGVYSVGQIKDFQYNSNTGDFEQLNTLNGTSYISFSKNLIKYKRNDSAIAIGGFLRFEGIKNDLYVFTDGWDNTLALNKDFSTILIYYGREVNSTQYLKKAIYKNLQKIEQ
;
A
#
# COMPACT_ATOMS: atom_id res chain seq x y z
N MET A 1 -19.67 -27.48 17.49
CA MET A 1 -19.51 -26.02 17.65
C MET A 1 -18.95 -25.60 19.03
N SER A 2 -18.82 -26.49 20.03
CA SER A 2 -18.34 -26.12 21.39
C SER A 2 -16.81 -26.15 21.58
N LEU A 3 -16.03 -26.74 20.67
CA LEU A 3 -14.57 -26.80 20.81
C LEU A 3 -13.86 -25.46 20.52
N ASN A 4 -14.35 -24.65 19.58
CA ASN A 4 -13.68 -23.40 19.17
C ASN A 4 -13.73 -22.30 20.24
N ILE A 5 -14.68 -22.34 21.17
CA ILE A 5 -14.84 -21.31 22.21
C ILE A 5 -13.76 -21.46 23.30
N LYS A 6 -13.30 -22.68 23.58
CA LYS A 6 -12.28 -22.94 24.61
C LYS A 6 -10.90 -22.44 24.22
N TYR A 7 -10.52 -22.57 22.94
CA TYR A 7 -9.21 -22.11 22.46
C TYR A 7 -9.11 -20.57 22.39
N ASN A 8 -10.21 -19.88 22.07
CA ASN A 8 -10.23 -18.41 22.04
C ASN A 8 -10.11 -17.78 23.44
N LEU A 9 -10.64 -18.43 24.48
CA LEU A 9 -10.50 -17.96 25.86
C LEU A 9 -9.06 -18.13 26.39
N VAL A 10 -8.40 -19.25 26.05
CA VAL A 10 -6.99 -19.48 26.42
C VAL A 10 -6.06 -18.52 25.70
N PHE A 11 -6.30 -18.25 24.41
CA PHE A 11 -5.51 -17.31 23.62
C PHE A 11 -5.66 -15.86 24.11
N SER A 12 -6.87 -15.45 24.52
CA SER A 12 -7.12 -14.14 25.12
C SER A 12 -6.42 -13.97 26.48
N LEU A 13 -6.29 -15.03 27.27
CA LEU A 13 -5.63 -14.98 28.58
C LEU A 13 -4.09 -14.83 28.45
N ILE A 14 -3.49 -15.41 27.41
CA ILE A 14 -2.04 -15.32 27.12
C ILE A 14 -1.65 -13.92 26.60
N LEU A 15 -2.55 -13.23 25.88
CA LEU A 15 -2.33 -11.86 25.42
C LEU A 15 -2.37 -10.82 26.55
N LEU A 16 -3.13 -11.07 27.61
CA LEU A 16 -3.27 -10.15 28.75
C LEU A 16 -2.09 -10.19 29.74
N THR A 17 -1.34 -11.29 29.82
CA THR A 17 -0.17 -11.39 30.71
C THR A 17 1.11 -10.75 30.15
N SER A 18 1.11 -10.37 28.86
CA SER A 18 2.27 -9.77 28.18
C SER A 18 2.47 -8.27 28.49
N PHE A 19 1.49 -7.61 29.12
CA PHE A 19 1.53 -6.17 29.40
C PHE A 19 2.12 -5.79 30.77
N ILE A 20 2.46 -6.75 31.63
CA ILE A 20 2.82 -6.46 33.03
C ILE A 20 4.35 -6.36 33.25
N SER A 21 5.18 -6.56 32.22
CA SER A 21 6.63 -6.76 32.42
C SER A 21 7.55 -5.54 32.24
N ILE A 22 7.07 -4.29 32.23
CA ILE A 22 7.94 -3.10 32.19
C ILE A 22 7.44 -2.02 33.17
N ALA A 23 7.49 -2.30 34.47
CA ALA A 23 7.06 -1.37 35.52
C ALA A 23 8.09 -0.28 35.87
N GLN A 24 9.31 -0.32 35.33
CA GLN A 24 10.36 0.66 35.61
C GLN A 24 10.76 1.40 34.34
N SER A 25 10.59 2.72 34.34
CA SER A 25 11.01 3.58 33.24
C SER A 25 12.53 3.69 33.18
N SER A 26 13.08 4.00 31.99
CA SER A 26 14.52 4.24 31.81
C SER A 26 15.05 5.30 32.77
N PHE A 27 14.24 6.31 33.09
CA PHE A 27 14.54 7.33 34.09
C PHE A 27 14.70 6.74 35.50
N SER A 28 13.82 5.84 35.93
CA SER A 28 13.90 5.21 37.25
C SER A 28 15.18 4.38 37.42
N ASN A 29 15.56 3.64 36.36
CA ASN A 29 16.80 2.86 36.33
C ASN A 29 18.05 3.75 36.38
N GLY A 30 18.01 4.86 35.63
CA GLY A 30 19.04 5.91 35.67
C GLY A 30 19.18 6.47 37.08
N TYR A 31 18.08 6.88 37.68
CA TYR A 31 18.02 7.46 39.02
C TYR A 31 18.62 6.56 40.10
N GLN A 32 18.22 5.29 40.14
CA GLN A 32 18.76 4.34 41.13
C GLN A 32 20.27 4.13 40.99
N THR A 33 20.77 4.10 39.75
CA THR A 33 22.20 3.94 39.48
C THR A 33 22.97 5.20 39.84
N GLY A 34 22.46 6.36 39.44
CA GLY A 34 22.99 7.67 39.77
C GLY A 34 23.11 7.86 41.27
N TYR A 35 22.03 7.56 42.01
CA TYR A 35 21.99 7.72 43.47
C TYR A 35 23.07 6.92 44.20
N LYS A 36 23.24 5.64 43.86
CA LYS A 36 24.29 4.80 44.45
C LYS A 36 25.70 5.34 44.15
N LYS A 37 25.92 5.83 42.93
CA LYS A 37 27.21 6.41 42.51
C LYS A 37 27.48 7.77 43.15
N GLY A 38 26.46 8.60 43.26
CA GLY A 38 26.53 9.90 43.92
C GLY A 38 26.83 9.79 45.42
N HIS A 39 26.16 8.86 46.11
CA HIS A 39 26.38 8.63 47.54
C HIS A 39 27.79 8.14 47.88
N CYS A 40 28.38 7.33 46.99
CA CYS A 40 29.75 6.83 47.15
C CYS A 40 30.81 7.67 46.42
N TYR A 41 30.44 8.85 45.94
CA TYR A 41 31.34 9.69 45.17
C TYR A 41 32.54 10.11 46.04
N GLN A 42 33.76 9.79 45.58
CA GLN A 42 35.03 10.09 46.25
C GLN A 42 35.25 9.40 47.62
N ILE A 43 34.48 8.38 47.97
CA ILE A 43 34.74 7.54 49.16
C ILE A 43 35.20 6.15 48.73
N TYR A 44 36.45 5.82 49.03
CA TYR A 44 37.00 4.49 48.77
C TYR A 44 36.40 3.45 49.72
N GLY A 45 35.93 2.32 49.20
CA GLY A 45 35.31 1.26 49.99
C GLY A 45 33.86 1.54 50.44
N CYS A 46 33.20 2.54 49.88
CA CYS A 46 31.81 2.86 50.20
C CYS A 46 30.83 1.76 49.78
N ILE A 47 29.96 1.37 50.71
CA ILE A 47 28.82 0.48 50.45
C ILE A 47 27.61 1.37 50.15
N ALA A 48 27.13 1.32 48.91
CA ALA A 48 26.03 2.16 48.49
C ALA A 48 24.71 1.74 49.19
N PRO A 49 23.92 2.70 49.72
CA PRO A 49 22.64 2.40 50.34
C PRO A 49 21.61 1.99 49.28
N ILE A 50 20.48 1.45 49.77
CA ILE A 50 19.31 1.22 48.92
C ILE A 50 18.77 2.59 48.49
N PRO A 51 18.67 2.87 47.17
CA PRO A 51 18.20 4.17 46.69
C PRO A 51 16.72 4.37 47.02
N PRO A 52 16.28 5.61 47.28
CA PRO A 52 14.87 5.92 47.47
C PRO A 52 14.08 5.70 46.17
N ILE A 53 12.75 5.68 46.28
CA ILE A 53 11.86 5.63 45.12
C ILE A 53 12.16 6.82 44.23
N SER A 54 12.35 6.57 42.93
CA SER A 54 12.69 7.61 41.97
C SER A 54 11.57 8.67 41.89
N PRO A 55 11.91 9.97 41.93
CA PRO A 55 10.92 11.03 41.75
C PRO A 55 10.34 11.00 40.34
N LEU A 56 9.20 11.66 40.16
CA LEU A 56 8.65 11.89 38.82
C LEU A 56 9.57 12.87 38.06
N PRO A 57 9.82 12.64 36.76
CA PRO A 57 10.59 13.57 35.93
C PRO A 57 9.93 14.96 35.90
N THR A 58 10.74 16.00 35.96
CA THR A 58 10.27 17.40 35.84
C THR A 58 10.08 17.80 34.38
N ILE A 59 9.54 19.00 34.13
CA ILE A 59 9.20 19.48 32.77
C ILE A 59 10.39 19.52 31.79
N ASN A 60 11.61 19.53 32.31
CA ASN A 60 12.86 19.55 31.54
C ASN A 60 13.56 18.18 31.49
N GLU A 61 12.94 17.12 32.03
CA GLU A 61 13.48 15.75 32.08
C GLU A 61 12.53 14.79 31.36
N SER A 62 13.07 13.78 30.68
CA SER A 62 12.28 12.76 30.00
C SER A 62 12.14 11.50 30.86
N SER A 63 10.91 10.99 31.01
CA SER A 63 10.64 9.69 31.66
C SER A 63 11.34 8.51 30.96
N ASN A 64 11.73 8.67 29.70
CA ASN A 64 12.41 7.66 28.91
C ASN A 64 13.93 7.90 28.78
N SER A 65 14.48 8.96 29.39
CA SER A 65 15.93 9.24 29.40
C SER A 65 16.60 8.64 30.63
N TYR A 66 17.52 7.70 30.40
CA TYR A 66 18.39 7.16 31.46
C TYR A 66 19.33 8.23 32.01
N GLU A 67 19.85 9.10 31.13
CA GLU A 67 20.84 10.13 31.47
C GLU A 67 20.24 11.17 32.43
N ASP A 68 19.01 11.63 32.17
CA ASP A 68 18.32 12.60 33.01
C ASP A 68 18.08 12.03 34.41
N GLY A 69 17.64 10.76 34.47
CA GLY A 69 17.48 10.03 35.72
C GLY A 69 18.81 9.88 36.46
N TYR A 70 19.88 9.49 35.75
CA TYR A 70 21.22 9.32 36.32
C TYR A 70 21.75 10.60 36.93
N GLN A 71 21.67 11.73 36.22
CA GLN A 71 22.15 13.02 36.71
C GLN A 71 21.38 13.47 37.95
N ARG A 72 20.04 13.35 37.94
CA ARG A 72 19.20 13.64 39.11
C ARG A 72 19.57 12.76 40.30
N GLY A 73 19.63 11.45 40.08
CA GLY A 73 19.98 10.48 41.13
C GLY A 73 21.35 10.75 41.72
N PHE A 74 22.35 11.04 40.89
CA PHE A 74 23.71 11.33 41.33
C PHE A 74 23.79 12.54 42.26
N LEU A 75 23.07 13.62 41.94
CA LEU A 75 23.00 14.80 42.80
C LEU A 75 22.32 14.50 44.13
N ASP A 76 21.20 13.78 44.11
CA ASP A 76 20.46 13.39 45.32
C ASP A 76 21.29 12.47 46.22
N GLY A 77 22.00 11.50 45.64
CA GLY A 77 22.88 10.60 46.36
C GLY A 77 24.06 11.33 47.02
N LYS A 78 24.66 12.29 46.31
CA LYS A 78 25.73 13.13 46.85
C LYS A 78 25.24 14.03 47.99
N ASN A 79 23.99 14.48 47.92
CA ASN A 79 23.38 15.29 48.97
C ASN A 79 23.02 14.47 50.21
N SER A 80 22.53 13.24 50.05
CA SER A 80 22.19 12.37 51.19
C SER A 80 23.40 11.91 52.00
N GLN A 81 24.58 11.81 51.36
CA GLN A 81 25.85 11.61 52.05
C GLN A 81 26.16 12.76 53.04
N LYS A 82 25.83 14.01 52.68
CA LYS A 82 26.09 15.19 53.54
C LYS A 82 25.16 15.27 54.74
N SER A 83 24.00 14.62 54.70
CA SER A 83 22.97 14.68 55.74
C SER A 83 23.23 13.78 56.95
N ASN A 84 24.11 12.78 56.81
CA ASN A 84 24.32 11.72 57.82
C ASN A 84 25.54 11.96 58.75
N SER A 85 26.19 13.13 58.68
CA SER A 85 27.39 13.43 59.48
C SER A 85 27.15 14.27 60.73
N ASP A 86 25.92 14.65 61.07
CA ASP A 86 25.67 15.64 62.13
C ASP A 86 24.86 15.07 63.30
N ASN A 87 25.56 14.68 64.38
CA ASN A 87 25.02 14.65 65.74
C ASN A 87 26.16 14.75 66.78
N PHE A 88 26.70 15.95 67.03
CA PHE A 88 27.03 16.40 68.40
C PHE A 88 27.22 17.92 68.49
N THR A 89 26.68 18.48 69.56
CA THR A 89 26.62 19.86 70.06
C THR A 89 27.73 20.86 69.67
N GLN A 90 27.35 22.01 69.08
CA GLN A 90 27.72 23.37 69.52
C GLN A 90 27.10 24.39 68.55
N TYR A 91 26.52 25.46 69.11
CA TYR A 91 26.08 26.61 68.34
C TYR A 91 27.30 27.28 67.70
N THR A 92 27.65 26.88 66.47
CA THR A 92 28.56 27.61 65.61
C THR A 92 27.72 28.55 64.75
N PRO A 93 28.10 29.83 64.61
CA PRO A 93 27.39 30.71 63.68
C PRO A 93 27.44 30.06 62.30
N ARG A 94 26.31 30.02 61.59
CA ARG A 94 26.28 29.57 60.19
C ARG A 94 27.37 30.34 59.44
N LYS A 95 28.50 29.70 59.17
CA LYS A 95 29.38 30.12 58.08
C LYS A 95 28.55 29.83 56.84
N TYR A 96 27.95 30.86 56.27
CA TYR A 96 27.55 30.81 54.88
C TYR A 96 28.76 30.24 54.14
N GLY A 97 28.59 29.11 53.46
CA GLY A 97 29.62 28.61 52.56
C GLY A 97 30.04 29.75 51.64
N ASP A 98 31.29 29.70 51.15
CA ASP A 98 31.83 30.72 50.26
C ASP A 98 30.76 31.15 49.25
N PRO A 99 30.59 32.47 49.00
CA PRO A 99 29.57 32.96 48.09
C PRO A 99 29.62 32.10 46.83
N ILE A 100 28.48 31.49 46.47
CA ILE A 100 28.34 30.72 45.24
C ILE A 100 29.02 31.55 44.17
N GLU A 101 30.07 31.01 43.53
CA GLU A 101 30.77 31.71 42.46
C GLU A 101 29.73 32.33 41.55
N VAL A 102 29.82 33.66 41.37
CA VAL A 102 28.86 34.39 40.57
C VAL A 102 28.83 33.71 39.22
N TYR A 103 27.68 33.13 38.85
CA TYR A 103 27.51 32.50 37.55
C TYR A 103 27.99 33.49 36.50
N ASP A 104 28.88 33.05 35.62
CA ASP A 104 29.27 33.83 34.45
C ASP A 104 28.05 33.92 33.52
N PHE A 105 27.20 34.92 33.78
CA PHE A 105 25.97 35.16 33.04
C PHE A 105 26.26 35.50 31.58
N ASP A 106 27.45 36.04 31.29
CA ASP A 106 27.89 36.30 29.91
C ASP A 106 28.16 34.99 29.19
N LEU A 107 28.91 34.06 29.80
CA LEU A 107 29.12 32.72 29.26
C LEU A 107 27.82 31.94 29.10
N LEU A 108 26.91 32.03 30.08
CA LEU A 108 25.60 31.38 30.02
C LEU A 108 24.74 31.95 28.89
N SER A 109 24.68 33.28 28.76
CA SER A 109 23.90 33.95 27.71
C SER A 109 24.46 33.63 26.31
N ALA A 110 25.78 33.65 26.14
CA ALA A 110 26.46 33.25 24.90
C ALA A 110 26.15 31.78 24.54
N SER A 111 26.19 30.89 25.52
CA SER A 111 25.86 29.47 25.33
C SER A 111 24.41 29.26 24.89
N MET A 112 23.46 30.01 25.48
CA MET A 112 22.05 29.96 25.07
C MET A 112 21.84 30.52 23.66
N GLN A 113 22.49 31.64 23.32
CA GLN A 113 22.43 32.22 21.98
C GLN A 113 23.00 31.27 20.92
N GLN A 114 24.13 30.61 21.22
CA GLN A 114 24.72 29.61 20.33
C GLN A 114 23.77 28.43 20.11
N LYS A 115 23.15 27.88 21.17
CA LYS A 115 22.14 26.82 21.04
C LYS A 115 20.93 27.26 20.21
N GLN A 116 20.45 28.49 20.42
CA GLN A 116 19.33 29.03 19.66
C GLN A 116 19.69 29.21 18.17
N GLN A 117 20.91 29.65 17.86
CA GLN A 117 21.40 29.75 16.49
C GLN A 117 21.53 28.37 15.83
N GLN A 118 22.05 27.37 16.55
CA GLN A 118 22.11 25.99 16.05
C GLN A 118 20.72 25.45 15.72
N TYR A 119 19.74 25.67 16.59
CA TYR A 119 18.35 25.26 16.35
C TYR A 119 17.76 25.94 15.10
N ARG A 120 17.95 27.26 14.95
CA ARG A 120 17.51 28.00 13.75
C ARG A 120 18.16 27.47 12.46
N ASN A 121 19.47 27.22 12.50
CA ASN A 121 20.20 26.67 11.35
C ASN A 121 19.70 25.27 10.96
N GLN A 122 19.37 24.42 11.95
CA GLN A 122 18.78 23.10 11.69
C GLN A 122 17.39 23.21 11.08
N GLN A 123 16.53 24.10 11.60
CA GLN A 123 15.21 24.36 11.03
C GLN A 123 15.29 24.87 9.59
N GLN A 124 16.21 25.78 9.30
CA GLN A 124 16.41 26.32 7.96
C GLN A 124 16.87 25.23 6.98
N LYS A 125 17.86 24.41 7.36
CA LYS A 125 18.29 23.27 6.54
C LYS A 125 17.15 22.31 6.24
N LEU A 126 16.30 22.05 7.22
CA LEU A 126 15.15 21.19 7.07
C LEU A 126 14.12 21.80 6.10
N TYR A 127 13.85 23.10 6.22
CA TYR A 127 13.00 23.84 5.29
C TYR A 127 13.54 23.80 3.86
N ASP A 128 14.83 24.06 3.68
CA ASP A 128 15.50 24.01 2.38
C ASP A 128 15.47 22.61 1.75
N TYR A 129 15.59 21.57 2.57
CA TYR A 129 15.46 20.19 2.11
C TYR A 129 14.05 19.89 1.59
N TYR A 130 13.01 20.19 2.38
CA TYR A 130 11.63 19.87 2.00
C TYR A 130 11.12 20.74 0.84
N SER A 131 11.53 22.01 0.76
CA SER A 131 11.16 22.89 -0.36
C SER A 131 11.73 22.40 -1.70
N LYS A 132 12.97 21.89 -1.71
CA LYS A 132 13.54 21.23 -2.90
C LYS A 132 12.83 19.91 -3.18
N LYS A 133 12.62 19.09 -2.14
CA LYS A 133 12.05 17.75 -2.31
C LYS A 133 10.62 17.78 -2.85
N ILE A 134 9.79 18.73 -2.42
CA ILE A 134 8.42 18.83 -2.92
C ILE A 134 8.38 19.21 -4.41
N ILE A 135 9.27 20.10 -4.86
CA ILE A 135 9.37 20.46 -6.30
C ILE A 135 9.80 19.25 -7.12
N GLU A 136 10.82 18.53 -6.68
CA GLU A 136 11.29 17.30 -7.32
C GLU A 136 10.19 16.26 -7.44
N VAL A 137 9.52 15.93 -6.32
CA VAL A 137 8.43 14.94 -6.28
C VAL A 137 7.24 15.39 -7.13
N ARG A 138 6.88 16.67 -7.09
CA ARG A 138 5.80 17.22 -7.93
C ARG A 138 6.10 17.00 -9.40
N ASN A 139 7.27 17.41 -9.87
CA ASN A 139 7.64 17.31 -11.28
C ASN A 139 7.67 15.84 -11.73
N HIS A 140 8.28 14.97 -10.93
CA HIS A 140 8.31 13.53 -11.21
C HIS A 140 6.91 12.93 -11.27
N SER A 141 6.01 13.29 -10.36
CA SER A 141 4.63 12.79 -10.36
C SER A 141 3.85 13.20 -11.61
N PHE A 142 4.04 14.43 -12.10
CA PHE A 142 3.43 14.88 -13.36
C PHE A 142 4.00 14.14 -14.57
N GLU A 143 5.32 14.06 -14.68
CA GLU A 143 5.99 13.33 -15.77
C GLU A 143 5.56 11.87 -15.81
N TYR A 144 5.52 11.20 -14.65
CA TYR A 144 5.10 9.81 -14.56
C TYR A 144 3.62 9.65 -14.96
N TYR A 145 2.75 10.54 -14.51
CA TYR A 145 1.33 10.55 -14.89
C TYR A 145 1.14 10.72 -16.41
N ASP A 146 1.83 11.67 -17.04
CA ASP A 146 1.74 11.93 -18.47
C ASP A 146 2.23 10.73 -19.29
N ASN A 147 3.36 10.12 -18.87
CA ASN A 147 3.88 8.90 -19.46
C ASN A 147 2.88 7.74 -19.36
N CYS A 148 2.19 7.59 -18.22
CA CYS A 148 1.17 6.57 -18.04
C CYS A 148 -0.04 6.80 -18.96
N LEU A 149 -0.49 8.04 -19.12
CA LEU A 149 -1.57 8.39 -20.05
C LEU A 149 -1.19 8.09 -21.51
N GLU A 150 0.02 8.47 -21.91
CA GLU A 150 0.53 8.21 -23.26
C GLU A 150 0.62 6.71 -23.52
N TYR A 151 1.14 5.94 -22.56
CA TYR A 151 1.22 4.48 -22.66
C TYR A 151 -0.17 3.85 -22.86
N ILE A 152 -1.16 4.19 -22.02
CA ILE A 152 -2.52 3.63 -22.18
C ILE A 152 -3.16 4.05 -23.50
N LYS A 153 -2.88 5.27 -23.98
CA LYS A 153 -3.39 5.76 -25.26
C LYS A 153 -2.95 4.88 -26.44
N GLN A 154 -1.74 4.31 -26.39
CA GLN A 154 -1.26 3.38 -27.43
C GLN A 154 -2.11 2.11 -27.52
N PHE A 155 -2.77 1.70 -26.43
CA PHE A 155 -3.65 0.53 -26.40
C PHE A 155 -5.13 0.87 -26.50
N GLN A 156 -5.47 2.14 -26.74
CA GLN A 156 -6.86 2.57 -26.88
C GLN A 156 -7.49 1.89 -28.12
N GLY A 157 -8.49 1.04 -27.88
CA GLY A 157 -9.18 0.27 -28.92
C GLY A 157 -8.63 -1.13 -29.17
N TYR A 158 -7.49 -1.49 -28.60
CA TYR A 158 -6.95 -2.86 -28.67
C TYR A 158 -7.61 -3.81 -27.67
N TYR A 159 -8.00 -3.29 -26.50
CA TYR A 159 -8.77 -4.04 -25.51
C TYR A 159 -9.77 -3.13 -24.79
N LYS A 160 -10.92 -3.70 -24.39
CA LYS A 160 -12.06 -2.95 -23.85
C LYS A 160 -11.71 -2.20 -22.57
N GLU A 161 -10.94 -2.85 -21.71
CA GLU A 161 -10.59 -2.34 -20.39
C GLU A 161 -9.60 -1.16 -20.47
N SER A 162 -9.02 -0.84 -21.63
CA SER A 162 -8.18 0.37 -21.82
C SER A 162 -8.91 1.65 -21.42
N LYS A 163 -10.22 1.75 -21.72
CA LYS A 163 -11.06 2.88 -21.30
C LYS A 163 -11.24 2.95 -19.79
N LEU A 164 -11.34 1.80 -19.13
CA LEU A 164 -11.48 1.72 -17.67
C LEU A 164 -10.17 2.14 -16.99
N HIS A 165 -9.03 1.59 -17.43
CA HIS A 165 -7.72 1.95 -16.91
C HIS A 165 -7.41 3.43 -17.13
N ARG A 166 -7.75 4.00 -18.29
CA ARG A 166 -7.63 5.44 -18.53
C ARG A 166 -8.40 6.27 -17.50
N LYS A 167 -9.66 5.93 -17.22
CA LYS A 167 -10.46 6.61 -16.19
C LYS A 167 -9.84 6.48 -14.79
N GLN A 168 -9.28 5.31 -14.47
CA GLN A 168 -8.58 5.10 -13.20
C GLN A 168 -7.34 5.99 -13.09
N ILE A 169 -6.57 6.13 -14.16
CA ILE A 169 -5.44 7.07 -14.22
C ILE A 169 -5.93 8.52 -14.06
N GLU A 170 -6.98 8.93 -14.76
CA GLU A 170 -7.53 10.29 -14.69
C GLU A 170 -7.91 10.71 -13.26
N ILE A 171 -8.45 9.80 -12.44
CA ILE A 171 -8.76 10.03 -11.02
C ILE A 171 -7.49 10.20 -10.16
N LEU A 172 -6.35 9.66 -10.62
CA LEU A 172 -5.05 9.75 -9.98
C LEU A 172 -4.21 10.93 -10.54
N ASN A 173 -4.84 11.96 -11.10
CA ASN A 173 -4.13 13.16 -11.54
C ASN A 173 -3.44 13.85 -10.34
N PRO A 174 -2.11 14.07 -10.36
CA PRO A 174 -1.37 14.73 -9.28
C PRO A 174 -1.93 16.10 -8.90
N GLN A 175 -2.50 16.84 -9.86
CA GLN A 175 -3.11 18.14 -9.61
C GLN A 175 -4.27 18.05 -8.61
N LEU A 176 -5.10 16.99 -8.69
CA LEU A 176 -6.21 16.77 -7.76
C LEU A 176 -5.75 16.56 -6.31
N ILE A 177 -4.51 16.11 -6.11
CA ILE A 177 -3.89 15.96 -4.78
C ILE A 177 -3.35 17.32 -4.32
N ILE A 178 -2.68 18.06 -5.22
CA ILE A 178 -2.09 19.37 -4.91
C ILE A 178 -3.16 20.40 -4.57
N ASP A 179 -4.28 20.40 -5.28
CA ASP A 179 -5.42 21.32 -5.07
C ASP A 179 -6.07 21.17 -3.68
N GLN A 180 -5.78 20.09 -2.95
CA GLN A 180 -6.25 19.89 -1.57
C GLN A 180 -5.45 20.71 -0.54
N TYR A 181 -4.36 21.36 -0.98
CA TYR A 181 -3.47 22.13 -0.12
C TYR A 181 -3.46 23.61 -0.54
N PRO A 182 -3.23 24.54 0.40
CA PRO A 182 -3.11 25.96 0.06
C PRO A 182 -1.84 26.23 -0.76
N ASP A 183 -1.84 27.31 -1.55
CA ASP A 183 -0.69 27.72 -2.39
C ASP A 183 0.63 27.79 -1.60
N ASN A 184 0.55 28.24 -0.35
CA ASN A 184 1.65 28.25 0.60
C ASN A 184 1.51 27.11 1.60
N VAL A 185 1.85 25.90 1.18
CA VAL A 185 1.76 24.68 2.00
C VAL A 185 2.57 24.85 3.30
N PRO A 186 1.94 24.80 4.48
CA PRO A 186 2.67 24.87 5.74
C PRO A 186 3.70 23.73 5.81
N PHE A 187 4.88 24.01 6.37
CA PHE A 187 5.97 23.04 6.46
C PHE A 187 5.54 21.66 7.02
N LYS A 188 4.66 21.65 8.03
CA LYS A 188 4.10 20.42 8.63
C LYS A 188 3.27 19.56 7.65
N GLN A 189 2.69 20.18 6.62
CA GLN A 189 1.86 19.50 5.61
C GLN A 189 2.65 19.07 4.38
N VAL A 190 3.86 19.60 4.17
CA VAL A 190 4.71 19.24 3.01
C VAL A 190 5.05 17.76 3.02
N GLU A 191 5.38 17.20 4.18
CA GLU A 191 5.69 15.77 4.32
C GLU A 191 4.48 14.89 3.97
N GLU A 192 3.28 15.30 4.37
CA GLU A 192 2.03 14.59 4.05
C GLU A 192 1.75 14.63 2.55
N LEU A 193 1.91 15.81 1.92
CA LEU A 193 1.74 15.97 0.47
C LEU A 193 2.72 15.09 -0.31
N ILE A 194 4.01 15.06 0.08
CA ILE A 194 5.01 14.17 -0.52
C ILE A 194 4.55 12.70 -0.42
N LYS A 195 4.11 12.26 0.76
CA LYS A 195 3.62 10.88 0.95
C LYS A 195 2.40 10.56 0.08
N LYS A 196 1.46 11.50 -0.07
CA LYS A 196 0.29 11.31 -0.94
C LYS A 196 0.66 11.20 -2.40
N LEU A 197 1.57 12.04 -2.90
CA LEU A 197 2.07 11.98 -4.28
C LEU A 197 2.79 10.66 -4.56
N GLN A 198 3.69 10.23 -3.68
CA GLN A 198 4.39 8.94 -3.82
C GLN A 198 3.42 7.74 -3.78
N ASN A 199 2.40 7.79 -2.92
CA ASN A 199 1.37 6.76 -2.88
C ASN A 199 0.53 6.73 -4.17
N ASN A 200 0.28 7.90 -4.76
CA ASN A 200 -0.41 8.04 -6.04
C ASN A 200 0.39 7.39 -7.18
N GLU A 201 1.70 7.64 -7.24
CA GLU A 201 2.60 7.00 -8.21
C GLU A 201 2.59 5.46 -8.07
N ARG A 202 2.55 4.93 -6.85
CA ARG A 202 2.46 3.47 -6.62
C ARG A 202 1.19 2.89 -7.24
N LYS A 203 0.05 3.56 -7.07
CA LYS A 203 -1.23 3.13 -7.67
C LYS A 203 -1.20 3.20 -9.19
N LEU A 204 -0.59 4.25 -9.76
CA LEU A 204 -0.38 4.36 -11.20
C LEU A 204 0.47 3.19 -11.72
N LYS A 205 1.56 2.84 -11.02
CA LYS A 205 2.42 1.71 -11.37
C LYS A 205 1.68 0.37 -11.38
N GLU A 206 0.81 0.12 -10.40
CA GLU A 206 -0.02 -1.08 -10.36
C GLU A 206 -0.95 -1.18 -11.58
N ILE A 207 -1.56 -0.07 -11.98
CA ILE A 207 -2.39 0.00 -13.20
C ILE A 207 -1.55 -0.33 -14.43
N ILE A 208 -0.37 0.30 -14.59
CA ILE A 208 0.49 0.09 -15.76
C ILE A 208 1.01 -1.35 -15.84
N LEU A 209 1.40 -1.97 -14.72
CA LEU A 209 1.81 -3.37 -14.69
C LEU A 209 0.70 -4.30 -15.19
N ASN A 210 -0.55 -4.03 -14.82
CA ASN A 210 -1.71 -4.78 -15.33
C ASN A 210 -1.87 -4.59 -16.85
N VAL A 211 -1.77 -3.35 -17.35
CA VAL A 211 -1.81 -3.08 -18.79
C VAL A 211 -0.66 -3.76 -19.54
N GLU A 212 0.55 -3.75 -18.99
CA GLU A 212 1.71 -4.47 -19.52
C GLU A 212 1.47 -5.98 -19.59
N GLU A 213 0.89 -6.57 -18.56
CA GLU A 213 0.60 -8.01 -18.54
C GLU A 213 -0.43 -8.37 -19.62
N ILE A 214 -1.52 -7.60 -19.72
CA ILE A 214 -2.56 -7.77 -20.75
C ILE A 214 -1.96 -7.59 -22.16
N SER A 215 -1.15 -6.56 -22.36
CA SER A 215 -0.54 -6.28 -23.67
C SER A 215 0.52 -7.30 -24.05
N LYS A 216 1.39 -7.72 -23.13
CA LYS A 216 2.33 -8.82 -23.34
C LYS A 216 1.58 -10.08 -23.73
N TRP A 217 0.55 -10.45 -22.98
CA TRP A 217 -0.30 -11.60 -23.29
C TRP A 217 -0.91 -11.50 -24.70
N TYR A 218 -1.45 -10.33 -25.07
CA TYR A 218 -2.02 -10.07 -26.39
C TYR A 218 -0.99 -10.20 -27.53
N LEU A 219 0.25 -9.78 -27.27
CA LEU A 219 1.35 -9.84 -28.24
C LEU A 219 1.99 -11.23 -28.33
N SER A 220 2.09 -11.95 -27.21
CA SER A 220 2.93 -13.14 -27.07
C SER A 220 2.23 -14.47 -27.30
N SER A 221 0.93 -14.63 -26.97
CA SER A 221 0.44 -16.00 -26.73
C SER A 221 -1.02 -16.36 -27.10
N PRO A 222 -1.61 -16.02 -28.25
CA PRO A 222 -3.05 -16.12 -28.36
C PRO A 222 -3.45 -17.13 -29.43
N ASN A 223 -3.54 -18.41 -29.03
CA ASN A 223 -4.42 -19.41 -29.65
C ASN A 223 -3.75 -20.39 -30.66
N GLU A 224 -2.44 -20.70 -30.53
CA GLU A 224 -1.79 -21.70 -31.41
C GLU A 224 -2.53 -23.03 -31.47
N ILE A 225 -3.07 -23.47 -30.34
CA ILE A 225 -3.81 -24.73 -30.19
C ILE A 225 -5.01 -24.80 -31.15
N VAL A 226 -5.66 -23.67 -31.43
CA VAL A 226 -6.91 -23.63 -32.21
C VAL A 226 -6.73 -23.00 -33.58
N ASN A 227 -5.51 -22.63 -33.96
CA ASN A 227 -5.23 -22.04 -35.27
C ASN A 227 -5.65 -22.99 -36.40
N GLY A 228 -6.34 -22.43 -37.39
CA GLY A 228 -6.80 -23.14 -38.59
C GLY A 228 -8.19 -22.71 -39.04
N VAL A 229 -8.64 -23.28 -40.15
CA VAL A 229 -9.99 -23.10 -40.66
C VAL A 229 -10.82 -24.34 -40.32
N TYR A 230 -12.04 -24.13 -39.86
CA TYR A 230 -12.97 -25.17 -39.45
C TYR A 230 -14.25 -25.03 -40.25
N SER A 231 -14.73 -26.12 -40.86
CA SER A 231 -16.10 -26.19 -41.36
C SER A 231 -17.05 -26.52 -40.22
N VAL A 232 -18.24 -25.94 -40.24
CA VAL A 232 -19.31 -26.17 -39.26
C VAL A 232 -20.50 -26.75 -40.01
N GLY A 233 -21.02 -27.90 -39.55
CA GLY A 233 -22.17 -28.54 -40.18
C GLY A 233 -23.54 -28.07 -39.69
N GLN A 234 -23.61 -27.53 -38.46
CA GLN A 234 -24.86 -27.07 -37.86
C GLN A 234 -24.63 -25.87 -36.92
N ILE A 235 -25.54 -24.90 -36.96
CA ILE A 235 -25.59 -23.77 -36.02
C ILE A 235 -26.97 -23.74 -35.37
N LYS A 236 -27.02 -23.63 -34.05
CA LYS A 236 -28.26 -23.41 -33.29
C LYS A 236 -28.23 -22.04 -32.64
N ASP A 237 -29.17 -21.18 -32.99
CA ASP A 237 -29.30 -19.85 -32.41
C ASP A 237 -30.31 -19.86 -31.26
N PHE A 238 -29.99 -19.11 -30.21
CA PHE A 238 -30.80 -18.98 -29.01
C PHE A 238 -30.91 -17.51 -28.59
N GLN A 239 -32.01 -17.17 -27.94
CA GLN A 239 -32.25 -15.89 -27.31
C GLN A 239 -32.58 -16.08 -25.83
N TYR A 240 -32.08 -15.18 -25.00
CA TYR A 240 -32.38 -15.17 -23.58
C TYR A 240 -33.81 -14.70 -23.35
N ASN A 241 -34.59 -15.49 -22.61
CA ASN A 241 -35.93 -15.13 -22.17
C ASN A 241 -35.86 -14.69 -20.69
N SER A 242 -36.12 -13.41 -20.43
CA SER A 242 -36.05 -12.83 -19.09
C SER A 242 -37.10 -13.37 -18.12
N ASN A 243 -38.21 -13.92 -18.64
CA ASN A 243 -39.28 -14.47 -17.81
C ASN A 243 -38.91 -15.86 -17.26
N THR A 244 -38.22 -16.67 -18.06
CA THR A 244 -37.80 -18.03 -17.67
C THR A 244 -36.40 -18.04 -17.07
N GLY A 245 -35.57 -17.03 -17.36
CA GLY A 245 -34.17 -16.98 -16.95
C GLY A 245 -33.26 -17.86 -17.80
N ASP A 246 -33.76 -18.38 -18.93
CA ASP A 246 -33.08 -19.38 -19.77
C ASP A 246 -32.95 -18.95 -21.24
N PHE A 247 -32.12 -19.68 -22.00
CA PHE A 247 -31.95 -19.50 -23.43
C PHE A 247 -32.92 -20.40 -24.22
N GLU A 248 -33.81 -19.79 -24.99
CA GLU A 248 -34.75 -20.47 -25.87
C GLU A 248 -34.21 -20.56 -27.30
N GLN A 249 -34.33 -21.73 -27.92
CA GLN A 249 -33.84 -21.94 -29.29
C GLN A 249 -34.73 -21.21 -30.28
N LEU A 250 -34.14 -20.32 -31.09
CA LEU A 250 -34.83 -19.58 -32.14
C LEU A 250 -34.81 -20.31 -33.47
N ASN A 251 -33.63 -20.80 -33.87
CA ASN A 251 -33.45 -21.38 -35.19
C ASN A 251 -32.36 -22.46 -35.19
N THR A 252 -32.40 -23.34 -36.19
CA THR A 252 -31.34 -24.29 -36.51
C THR A 252 -30.98 -24.15 -37.98
N LEU A 253 -29.73 -23.85 -38.25
CA LEU A 253 -29.17 -23.75 -39.58
C LEU A 253 -28.33 -24.97 -39.85
N ASN A 254 -28.65 -25.66 -40.94
CA ASN A 254 -27.87 -26.77 -41.46
C ASN A 254 -27.15 -26.33 -42.73
N GLY A 255 -25.98 -26.91 -42.97
CA GLY A 255 -25.12 -26.59 -44.12
C GLY A 255 -23.75 -26.06 -43.69
N THR A 256 -22.86 -25.85 -44.66
CA THR A 256 -21.46 -25.58 -44.37
C THR A 256 -21.22 -24.10 -44.07
N SER A 257 -21.00 -23.79 -42.81
CA SER A 257 -20.43 -22.51 -42.36
C SER A 257 -18.93 -22.66 -42.10
N TYR A 258 -18.19 -21.57 -41.98
CA TYR A 258 -16.75 -21.60 -41.74
C TYR A 258 -16.37 -20.73 -40.55
N ILE A 259 -15.41 -21.19 -39.76
CA ILE A 259 -14.77 -20.43 -38.69
C ILE A 259 -13.26 -20.54 -38.91
N SER A 260 -12.58 -19.42 -39.08
CA SER A 260 -11.13 -19.36 -39.13
C SER A 260 -10.58 -18.74 -37.86
N PHE A 261 -9.68 -19.46 -37.22
CA PHE A 261 -8.85 -19.00 -36.13
C PHE A 261 -7.47 -18.69 -36.67
N SER A 262 -7.03 -17.46 -36.46
CA SER A 262 -5.67 -17.01 -36.72
C SER A 262 -5.16 -16.25 -35.49
N LYS A 263 -3.88 -15.88 -35.49
CA LYS A 263 -3.28 -15.17 -34.36
C LYS A 263 -4.11 -13.93 -34.00
N ASN A 264 -4.70 -13.92 -32.80
CA ASN A 264 -5.59 -12.86 -32.28
C ASN A 264 -6.86 -12.59 -33.08
N LEU A 265 -7.26 -13.45 -34.01
CA LEU A 265 -8.37 -13.15 -34.91
C LEU A 265 -9.26 -14.36 -35.09
N ILE A 266 -10.55 -14.17 -34.84
CA ILE A 266 -11.60 -15.08 -35.29
C ILE A 266 -12.31 -14.43 -36.47
N LYS A 267 -12.58 -15.21 -37.51
CA LYS A 267 -13.55 -14.84 -38.55
C LYS A 267 -14.52 -15.99 -38.69
N TYR A 268 -15.79 -15.70 -38.86
CA TYR A 268 -16.78 -16.71 -39.18
C TYR A 268 -17.70 -16.24 -40.29
N LYS A 269 -18.02 -17.16 -41.19
CA LYS A 269 -18.94 -16.98 -42.31
C LYS A 269 -20.04 -18.00 -42.16
N ARG A 270 -21.25 -17.53 -41.84
CA ARG A 270 -22.43 -18.38 -41.77
C ARG A 270 -22.97 -18.61 -43.18
N ASN A 271 -23.60 -19.75 -43.43
CA ASN A 271 -24.17 -20.07 -44.73
C ASN A 271 -25.43 -19.25 -45.06
N ASP A 272 -26.14 -18.75 -44.04
CA ASP A 272 -27.31 -17.88 -44.15
C ASP A 272 -26.95 -16.39 -44.31
N SER A 273 -25.66 -16.05 -44.30
CA SER A 273 -25.18 -14.67 -44.37
C SER A 273 -24.07 -14.51 -45.41
N ALA A 274 -24.18 -13.48 -46.25
CA ALA A 274 -23.10 -13.11 -47.17
C ALA A 274 -21.90 -12.47 -46.45
N ILE A 275 -22.09 -12.00 -45.20
CA ILE A 275 -21.11 -11.22 -44.46
C ILE A 275 -20.29 -12.14 -43.55
N ALA A 276 -18.97 -12.11 -43.72
CA ALA A 276 -18.04 -12.66 -42.75
C ALA A 276 -17.88 -11.67 -41.59
N ILE A 277 -18.10 -12.14 -40.36
CA ILE A 277 -17.92 -11.34 -39.16
C ILE A 277 -16.58 -11.73 -38.54
N GLY A 278 -15.78 -10.74 -38.12
CA GLY A 278 -14.50 -10.97 -37.49
C GLY A 278 -14.34 -10.16 -36.22
N GLY A 279 -13.57 -10.71 -35.29
CA GLY A 279 -13.28 -10.10 -33.99
C GLY A 279 -11.89 -10.48 -33.49
N PHE A 280 -11.43 -9.78 -32.46
CA PHE A 280 -10.11 -10.02 -31.87
C PHE A 280 -10.18 -11.10 -30.80
N LEU A 281 -9.58 -12.26 -31.01
CA LEU A 281 -9.73 -13.39 -30.11
C LEU A 281 -8.71 -13.39 -28.96
N ARG A 282 -9.20 -13.22 -27.72
CA ARG A 282 -8.44 -13.29 -26.46
C ARG A 282 -8.75 -14.59 -25.71
N PHE A 283 -7.78 -15.42 -25.34
CA PHE A 283 -8.01 -16.60 -24.49
C PHE A 283 -8.10 -16.21 -23.01
N GLU A 284 -9.18 -16.62 -22.36
CA GLU A 284 -9.51 -16.33 -20.96
C GLU A 284 -9.11 -17.47 -20.00
N GLY A 285 -8.75 -18.64 -20.53
CA GLY A 285 -8.42 -19.84 -19.76
C GLY A 285 -9.36 -21.01 -20.03
N ILE A 286 -9.24 -22.06 -19.20
CA ILE A 286 -10.07 -23.26 -19.28
C ILE A 286 -11.12 -23.21 -18.16
N LYS A 287 -12.41 -23.32 -18.50
CA LYS A 287 -13.53 -23.34 -17.52
C LYS A 287 -14.47 -24.49 -17.86
N ASN A 288 -14.78 -25.35 -16.89
CA ASN A 288 -15.65 -26.51 -17.08
C ASN A 288 -15.28 -27.34 -18.32
N ASP A 289 -13.97 -27.62 -18.48
CA ASP A 289 -13.40 -28.33 -19.64
C ASP A 289 -13.59 -27.65 -21.01
N LEU A 290 -13.92 -26.37 -21.04
CA LEU A 290 -13.98 -25.57 -22.27
C LEU A 290 -12.82 -24.58 -22.32
N TYR A 291 -12.20 -24.42 -23.49
CA TYR A 291 -11.34 -23.29 -23.81
C TYR A 291 -12.21 -22.05 -23.99
N VAL A 292 -12.03 -21.04 -23.13
CA VAL A 292 -12.85 -19.82 -23.16
C VAL A 292 -12.03 -18.69 -23.76
N PHE A 293 -12.67 -17.91 -24.63
CA PHE A 293 -12.12 -16.74 -25.30
C PHE A 293 -13.10 -15.56 -25.24
N THR A 294 -12.62 -14.35 -25.47
CA THR A 294 -13.41 -13.13 -25.74
C THR A 294 -13.01 -12.54 -27.09
N ASP A 295 -13.92 -11.87 -27.80
CA ASP A 295 -13.65 -11.36 -29.16
C ASP A 295 -13.36 -9.85 -29.24
N GLY A 296 -13.12 -9.22 -28.08
CA GLY A 296 -12.90 -7.77 -27.94
C GLY A 296 -14.18 -6.94 -28.01
N TRP A 297 -15.32 -7.51 -28.41
CA TRP A 297 -16.63 -6.86 -28.53
C TRP A 297 -17.59 -7.35 -27.44
N ASP A 298 -17.04 -7.78 -26.31
CA ASP A 298 -17.75 -8.43 -25.19
C ASP A 298 -18.38 -9.78 -25.49
N ASN A 299 -18.17 -10.38 -26.66
CA ASN A 299 -18.70 -11.71 -26.90
C ASN A 299 -17.77 -12.74 -26.23
N THR A 300 -18.36 -13.78 -25.65
CA THR A 300 -17.61 -14.92 -25.11
C THR A 300 -17.73 -16.09 -26.05
N LEU A 301 -16.60 -16.70 -26.37
CA LEU A 301 -16.52 -17.91 -27.14
C LEU A 301 -16.04 -19.04 -26.24
N ALA A 302 -16.73 -20.16 -26.19
CA ALA A 302 -16.32 -21.34 -25.44
C ALA A 302 -16.21 -22.52 -26.41
N LEU A 303 -15.07 -23.18 -26.44
CA LEU A 303 -14.72 -24.23 -27.38
C LEU A 303 -14.39 -25.48 -26.59
N ASN A 304 -14.99 -26.61 -26.97
CA ASN A 304 -14.67 -27.88 -26.34
C ASN A 304 -13.27 -28.39 -26.73
N LYS A 305 -12.69 -29.26 -25.89
CA LYS A 305 -11.30 -29.73 -26.06
C LYS A 305 -11.06 -30.54 -27.33
N ASP A 306 -12.08 -31.24 -27.80
CA ASP A 306 -12.08 -32.02 -29.04
C ASP A 306 -12.41 -31.17 -30.28
N PHE A 307 -12.59 -29.86 -30.11
CA PHE A 307 -12.86 -28.91 -31.18
C PHE A 307 -14.08 -29.23 -32.04
N SER A 308 -15.05 -29.97 -31.52
CA SER A 308 -16.27 -30.35 -32.24
C SER A 308 -17.43 -29.37 -32.05
N THR A 309 -17.37 -28.51 -31.03
CA THR A 309 -18.43 -27.56 -30.66
C THR A 309 -17.86 -26.21 -30.20
N ILE A 310 -18.41 -25.13 -30.73
CA ILE A 310 -18.21 -23.76 -30.24
C ILE A 310 -19.53 -23.19 -29.74
N LEU A 311 -19.50 -22.54 -28.58
CA LEU A 311 -20.56 -21.70 -28.07
C LEU A 311 -20.12 -20.24 -28.19
N ILE A 312 -20.92 -19.39 -28.83
CA ILE A 312 -20.70 -17.95 -28.90
C ILE A 312 -21.83 -17.26 -28.18
N TYR A 313 -21.52 -16.51 -27.12
CA TYR A 313 -22.44 -15.67 -26.37
C TYR A 313 -22.23 -14.22 -26.76
N TYR A 314 -23.28 -13.52 -27.17
CA TYR A 314 -23.16 -12.17 -27.72
C TYR A 314 -24.38 -11.31 -27.42
N GLY A 315 -24.25 -10.00 -27.69
CA GLY A 315 -25.29 -9.01 -27.39
C GLY A 315 -25.49 -8.88 -25.89
N ARG A 316 -24.44 -8.53 -25.15
CA ARG A 316 -24.54 -8.29 -23.71
C ARG A 316 -25.35 -7.02 -23.44
N GLU A 317 -26.21 -7.06 -22.42
CA GLU A 317 -26.96 -5.88 -21.99
C GLU A 317 -26.03 -4.83 -21.36
N VAL A 318 -26.25 -3.53 -21.66
CA VAL A 318 -25.30 -2.43 -21.34
C VAL A 318 -24.94 -2.35 -19.85
N ASN A 319 -25.87 -2.75 -18.97
CA ASN A 319 -25.72 -2.65 -17.52
C ASN A 319 -25.73 -4.01 -16.80
N SER A 320 -25.55 -5.12 -17.53
CA SER A 320 -25.62 -6.47 -16.97
C SER A 320 -24.50 -7.36 -17.52
N THR A 321 -24.15 -8.41 -16.79
CA THR A 321 -23.26 -9.46 -17.28
C THR A 321 -23.99 -10.48 -18.16
N GLN A 322 -25.31 -10.35 -18.27
CA GLN A 322 -26.18 -11.27 -19.01
C GLN A 322 -26.04 -11.09 -20.53
N TYR A 323 -25.91 -12.22 -21.23
CA TYR A 323 -25.94 -12.28 -22.68
C TYR A 323 -27.37 -12.43 -23.18
N LEU A 324 -27.75 -11.65 -24.20
CA LEU A 324 -29.08 -11.74 -24.81
C LEU A 324 -29.17 -12.83 -25.87
N LYS A 325 -28.04 -13.24 -26.46
CA LYS A 325 -28.00 -14.24 -27.54
C LYS A 325 -26.88 -15.26 -27.31
N LYS A 326 -27.13 -16.47 -27.80
CA LYS A 326 -26.16 -17.58 -27.80
C LYS A 326 -26.27 -18.33 -29.12
N ALA A 327 -25.16 -18.67 -29.74
CA ALA A 327 -25.09 -19.55 -30.90
C ALA A 327 -24.24 -20.77 -30.56
N ILE A 328 -24.69 -21.97 -30.93
CA ILE A 328 -23.94 -23.22 -30.77
C ILE A 328 -23.60 -23.76 -32.16
N TYR A 329 -22.32 -23.74 -32.50
CA TYR A 329 -21.76 -24.29 -33.72
C TYR A 329 -21.32 -25.72 -33.42
N LYS A 330 -21.86 -26.70 -34.15
CA LYS A 330 -21.62 -28.13 -33.96
C LYS A 330 -20.98 -28.75 -35.20
N ASN A 331 -20.38 -29.91 -34.98
CA ASN A 331 -19.72 -30.71 -36.02
C ASN A 331 -18.62 -29.91 -36.68
N LEU A 332 -17.80 -29.27 -35.86
CA LEU A 332 -16.60 -28.61 -36.34
C LEU A 332 -15.62 -29.65 -36.87
N GLN A 333 -15.09 -29.39 -38.06
CA GLN A 333 -14.05 -30.21 -38.67
C GLN A 333 -12.96 -29.27 -39.16
N LYS A 334 -11.73 -29.49 -38.70
CA LYS A 334 -10.59 -28.72 -39.18
C LYS A 334 -10.34 -29.06 -40.64
N ILE A 335 -10.28 -28.04 -41.48
CA ILE A 335 -9.95 -28.15 -42.89
C ILE A 335 -8.43 -28.02 -42.96
N GLU A 336 -7.75 -29.10 -43.32
CA GLU A 336 -6.32 -29.04 -43.65
C GLU A 336 -6.18 -28.16 -44.90
N GLN A 337 -5.40 -27.09 -44.77
CA GLN A 337 -5.05 -26.19 -45.88
C GLN A 337 -3.76 -26.63 -46.54
#